data_AF-A0A9C7PI79-F1
#
_entry.id   AF-A0A9C7PI79-F1
#
_cell.length_a   1.000
_cell.length_b   1.000
_cell.length_c   1.000
_cell.angle_alpha   90.00
_cell.angle_beta   90.00
_cell.angle_gamma   90.00
#
_symmetry.space_group_name_H-M   'P 1'
#
loop_
_entity.id
_entity.type
_entity.pdbx_description
1 polymer ?
#
loop_
_entity_poly.entity_id
_entity_poly.type
_entity_poly.pdbx_seq_one_letter_code
_entity_poly.pdbx_strand_id
1 'polypeptide(L)'
;MNWNKSKSKILQKLADITPTIELKEDDIAVGDVKGAGEPQLNRDQTVAFVVNKSLDGDNDPLNALPDKVTRGIAKALLVRIKRGSAERPPMPDLSAAAAPAQAPVATELTQEQTIAMVVNKSLDGDNDPLNAIEDKVTRGKAKALLVKIKRGAAERPAMPEMPSAPSSNSSASSTELTSDQIFAIAVNKAVEGDMEAVNAIDDKVTRGKAKALLVKIKRGTAEVPPMPDLSAPNNEPVISEESETEEQLMERLIAEGLKGNMEEINSLDNKVLRGKIKAAIVKAKRNK
;
A
#
# COMPACT_ATOMS: atom_id res chain seq x y z
N MET A 1 31.15 37.00 -9.94
CA MET A 1 31.57 37.39 -8.57
C MET A 1 32.34 38.70 -8.61
N ASN A 2 31.89 39.74 -7.91
CA ASN A 2 32.53 41.07 -7.93
C ASN A 2 33.44 41.20 -6.69
N TRP A 3 34.71 40.79 -6.81
CA TRP A 3 35.68 40.91 -5.71
C TRP A 3 35.99 42.39 -5.47
N ASN A 4 35.77 42.85 -4.23
CA ASN A 4 35.89 44.25 -3.83
C ASN A 4 37.26 44.83 -4.28
N LYS A 5 37.21 45.94 -5.04
CA LYS A 5 38.32 46.55 -5.78
C LYS A 5 39.55 46.94 -4.95
N SER A 6 39.49 46.85 -3.63
CA SER A 6 40.47 47.46 -2.74
C SER A 6 41.44 46.51 -2.02
N LYS A 7 41.39 45.18 -2.19
CA LYS A 7 42.13 44.29 -1.24
C LYS A 7 43.09 43.23 -1.76
N SER A 8 43.19 42.89 -3.05
CA SER A 8 44.36 42.11 -3.52
C SER A 8 44.51 42.07 -5.04
N LYS A 9 45.63 42.61 -5.54
CA LYS A 9 46.04 42.49 -6.96
C LYS A 9 46.27 41.03 -7.39
N ILE A 10 46.62 40.15 -6.43
CA ILE A 10 46.80 38.73 -6.68
C ILE A 10 45.47 38.05 -7.02
N LEU A 11 44.38 38.43 -6.34
CA LEU A 11 43.06 37.85 -6.54
C LEU A 11 42.43 38.30 -7.87
N GLN A 12 42.74 39.52 -8.32
CA GLN A 12 42.37 39.99 -9.67
C GLN A 12 43.06 39.17 -10.75
N LYS A 13 44.39 39.02 -10.66
CA LYS A 13 45.14 38.19 -11.61
C LYS A 13 44.67 36.73 -11.62
N LEU A 14 44.30 36.19 -10.46
CA LEU A 14 43.74 34.84 -10.39
C LEU A 14 42.39 34.75 -11.11
N ALA A 15 41.50 35.73 -10.90
CA ALA A 15 40.21 35.77 -11.57
C ALA A 15 40.34 35.85 -13.10
N ASP A 16 41.35 36.55 -13.61
CA ASP A 16 41.62 36.64 -15.06
C ASP A 16 42.13 35.32 -15.66
N ILE A 17 42.81 34.49 -14.86
CA ILE A 17 43.41 33.22 -15.32
C ILE A 17 42.42 32.05 -15.15
N THR A 18 41.56 32.10 -14.13
CA THR A 18 40.60 31.02 -13.88
C THR A 18 39.41 31.11 -14.83
N PRO A 19 39.05 30.02 -15.54
CA PRO A 19 37.85 29.99 -16.36
C PRO A 19 36.61 30.19 -15.49
N THR A 20 35.76 31.14 -15.87
CA THR A 20 34.47 31.37 -15.20
C THR A 20 33.47 30.34 -15.72
N ILE A 21 33.05 29.42 -14.84
CA ILE A 21 32.06 28.40 -15.16
C ILE A 21 30.71 28.96 -14.67
N GLU A 22 29.79 29.22 -15.59
CA GLU A 22 28.40 29.53 -15.25
C GLU A 22 27.71 28.24 -14.82
N LEU A 23 27.63 28.03 -13.51
CA LEU A 23 26.81 26.95 -12.94
C LEU A 23 25.35 27.35 -13.13
N LYS A 24 24.68 26.74 -14.13
CA LYS A 24 23.23 26.74 -14.19
C LYS A 24 22.72 25.99 -12.96
N GLU A 25 21.70 26.53 -12.30
CA GLU A 25 21.10 25.94 -11.09
C GLU A 25 20.54 24.52 -11.31
N ASP A 26 20.47 24.07 -12.57
CA ASP A 26 20.02 22.73 -12.98
C ASP A 26 21.09 21.62 -12.83
N ASP A 27 22.37 21.95 -12.63
CA ASP A 27 23.46 20.96 -12.50
C ASP A 27 23.83 20.61 -11.05
N ILE A 28 23.11 21.18 -10.06
CA ILE A 28 23.04 20.54 -8.74
C ILE A 28 22.00 19.43 -8.88
N ALA A 29 22.43 18.33 -9.49
CA ALA A 29 21.77 17.06 -9.26
C ALA A 29 21.75 16.85 -7.74
N VAL A 30 20.60 17.16 -7.13
CA VAL A 30 20.17 16.57 -5.88
C VAL A 30 20.22 15.08 -6.17
N GLY A 31 21.37 14.48 -5.85
CA GLY A 31 21.52 13.05 -5.81
C GLY A 31 20.55 12.60 -4.75
N ASP A 32 19.36 12.22 -5.19
CA ASP A 32 18.36 11.52 -4.42
C ASP A 32 19.00 10.18 -4.05
N VAL A 33 19.76 10.21 -2.97
CA VAL A 33 20.23 8.99 -2.32
C VAL A 33 18.98 8.40 -1.72
N LYS A 34 18.38 7.48 -2.49
CA LYS A 34 17.42 6.49 -2.05
C LYS A 34 18.07 5.63 -0.95
N GLY A 35 18.18 6.20 0.25
CA GLY A 35 18.40 5.52 1.50
C GLY A 35 17.02 5.18 2.06
N ALA A 36 16.63 3.91 1.97
CA ALA A 36 15.42 3.42 2.58
C ALA A 36 15.42 3.74 4.09
N GLY A 37 14.40 4.48 4.55
CA GLY A 37 13.95 4.42 5.94
C GLY A 37 14.51 5.42 6.95
N GLU A 38 15.13 6.54 6.57
CA GLU A 38 15.39 7.62 7.53
C GLU A 38 14.34 8.73 7.43
N PRO A 39 13.75 9.19 8.56
CA PRO A 39 12.93 10.39 8.57
C PRO A 39 13.77 11.54 8.00
N GLN A 40 13.25 12.32 7.06
CA GLN A 40 13.92 13.50 6.51
C GLN A 40 14.11 14.54 7.62
N LEU A 41 15.16 14.36 8.42
CA LEU A 41 15.62 15.32 9.41
C LEU A 41 16.40 16.40 8.67
N ASN A 42 16.13 17.66 9.00
CA ASN A 42 16.96 18.78 8.55
C ASN A 42 18.40 18.56 9.00
N ARG A 43 19.36 19.16 8.30
CA ARG A 43 20.80 18.95 8.57
C ARG A 43 21.18 19.22 10.03
N ASP A 44 20.62 20.26 10.62
CA ASP A 44 20.82 20.61 12.04
C ASP A 44 20.15 19.60 13.00
N GLN A 45 19.01 19.04 12.61
CA GLN A 45 18.35 17.96 13.36
C GLN A 45 19.18 16.67 13.29
N THR A 46 19.71 16.30 12.13
CA THR A 46 20.63 15.16 12.01
C THR A 46 21.86 15.34 12.89
N VAL A 47 22.46 16.55 12.91
CA VAL A 47 23.58 16.86 13.82
C VAL A 47 23.17 16.68 15.28
N ALA A 48 22.02 17.22 15.69
CA ALA A 48 21.54 17.11 17.07
C ALA A 48 21.25 15.65 17.48
N PHE A 49 20.64 14.85 16.60
CA PHE A 49 20.38 13.42 16.83
C PHE A 49 21.68 12.64 17.03
N VAL A 50 22.60 12.78 16.07
CA VAL A 50 23.88 12.06 16.07
C VAL A 50 24.73 12.44 17.28
N VAL A 51 24.82 13.73 17.61
CA VAL A 51 25.58 14.21 18.77
C VAL A 51 24.99 13.67 20.07
N ASN A 52 23.66 13.63 20.20
CA ASN A 52 23.00 13.06 21.37
C ASN A 52 23.30 11.56 21.54
N LYS A 53 23.17 10.77 20.46
CA LYS A 53 23.54 9.34 20.47
C LYS A 53 25.01 9.12 20.84
N SER A 54 25.92 9.94 20.31
CA SER A 54 27.35 9.87 20.63
C SER A 54 27.70 10.31 22.04
N LEU A 55 26.90 11.18 22.67
CA LEU A 55 27.00 11.48 24.10
C LEU A 55 26.49 10.33 24.97
N ASP A 56 25.50 9.58 24.49
CA ASP A 56 24.97 8.37 25.15
C ASP A 56 25.87 7.13 24.92
N GLY A 57 26.98 7.28 24.19
CA GLY A 57 28.00 6.24 23.96
C GLY A 57 27.95 5.58 22.58
N ASP A 58 26.93 5.86 21.78
CA ASP A 58 26.74 5.28 20.45
C ASP A 58 27.34 6.19 19.35
N ASN A 59 28.49 5.77 18.79
CA ASN A 59 29.20 6.51 17.74
C ASN A 59 28.92 5.97 16.34
N ASP A 60 28.14 4.89 16.21
CA ASP A 60 27.78 4.30 14.92
C ASP A 60 27.01 5.28 14.02
N PRO A 61 25.97 6.02 14.50
CA PRO A 61 25.27 6.98 13.66
C PRO A 61 26.17 8.14 13.20
N LEU A 62 27.19 8.50 13.99
CA LEU A 62 28.16 9.54 13.62
C LEU A 62 29.11 9.10 12.51
N ASN A 63 29.49 7.82 12.50
CA ASN A 63 30.40 7.26 11.51
C ASN A 63 29.67 6.81 10.23
N ALA A 64 28.40 6.42 10.34
CA ALA A 64 27.55 6.01 9.23
C ALA A 64 27.12 7.18 8.33
N LEU A 65 27.11 8.41 8.85
CA LEU A 65 26.62 9.58 8.12
C LEU A 65 27.41 9.85 6.82
N PRO A 66 26.81 9.76 5.61
CA PRO A 66 27.53 9.87 4.35
C PRO A 66 28.04 11.30 4.07
N ASP A 67 27.34 12.32 4.56
CA ASP A 67 27.72 13.72 4.40
C ASP A 67 28.90 14.09 5.32
N LYS A 68 30.07 14.29 4.70
CA LYS A 68 31.32 14.68 5.38
C LYS A 68 31.20 16.01 6.11
N VAL A 69 30.42 16.96 5.59
CA VAL A 69 30.30 18.30 6.18
C VAL A 69 29.45 18.22 7.45
N THR A 70 28.30 17.56 7.40
CA THR A 70 27.43 17.34 8.58
C THR A 70 28.16 16.51 9.65
N ARG A 71 28.93 15.50 9.24
CA ARG A 71 29.79 14.72 10.15
C ARG A 71 30.84 15.59 10.85
N GLY A 72 31.46 16.51 10.12
CA GLY A 72 32.43 17.45 10.67
C GLY A 72 31.82 18.39 11.72
N ILE A 73 30.63 18.93 11.42
CA ILE A 73 29.87 19.79 12.35
C ILE A 73 29.50 19.02 13.61
N ALA A 74 28.97 17.80 13.49
CA ALA A 74 28.63 16.95 14.63
C ALA A 74 29.85 16.62 15.51
N LYS A 75 31.00 16.27 14.90
CA LYS A 75 32.25 16.04 15.64
C LYS A 75 32.73 17.29 16.39
N ALA A 76 32.70 18.45 15.74
CA ALA A 76 33.08 19.71 16.36
C ALA A 76 32.17 20.06 17.54
N LEU A 77 30.85 19.86 17.39
CA LEU A 77 29.89 20.09 18.45
C LEU A 77 30.10 19.12 19.63
N LEU A 78 30.30 17.84 19.36
CA LEU A 78 30.61 16.82 20.38
C LEU A 78 31.88 17.17 21.18
N VAL A 79 32.93 17.63 20.50
CA VAL A 79 34.17 18.08 21.16
C VAL A 79 33.91 19.31 22.03
N ARG A 80 33.11 20.27 21.55
CA ARG A 80 32.77 21.49 22.31
C ARG A 80 31.95 21.16 23.57
N ILE A 81 31.06 20.17 23.51
CA ILE A 81 30.29 19.68 24.66
C ILE A 81 31.20 18.95 25.65
N LYS A 82 32.06 18.04 25.18
CA LYS A 82 33.04 17.33 26.03
C LYS A 82 34.03 18.29 26.71
N ARG A 83 34.33 19.42 26.08
CA ARG A 83 35.17 20.49 26.62
C ARG A 83 34.40 21.43 27.58
N GLY A 84 33.12 21.20 27.83
CA GLY A 84 32.28 22.03 28.71
C GLY A 84 31.95 23.41 28.15
N SER A 85 32.15 23.63 26.85
CA SER A 85 31.98 24.93 26.17
C SER A 85 30.69 24.97 25.32
N ALA A 86 29.89 23.91 25.38
CA ALA A 86 28.57 23.79 24.78
C ALA A 86 27.69 22.88 25.63
N GLU A 87 26.40 23.17 25.63
CA GLU A 87 25.40 22.31 26.25
C GLU A 87 24.92 21.24 25.25
N ARG A 88 24.40 20.14 25.80
CA ARG A 88 23.78 19.04 25.02
C ARG A 88 22.64 19.62 24.17
N PRO A 89 22.66 19.47 22.83
CA PRO A 89 21.59 20.00 21.99
C PRO A 89 20.28 19.28 22.33
N PRO A 90 19.13 19.98 22.27
CA PRO A 90 17.84 19.33 22.46
C PRO A 90 17.71 18.21 21.43
N MET A 91 17.21 17.04 21.84
CA MET A 91 16.93 16.00 20.86
C MET A 91 15.97 16.57 19.83
N PRO A 92 16.29 16.45 18.53
CA PRO A 92 15.35 16.85 17.50
C PRO A 92 14.09 16.05 17.75
N ASP A 93 12.99 16.76 17.93
CA ASP A 93 11.71 16.12 18.03
C ASP A 93 11.40 15.54 16.65
N LEU A 94 11.58 14.23 16.51
CA LEU A 94 11.13 13.46 15.36
C LEU A 94 9.60 13.59 15.18
N SER A 95 8.90 14.18 16.16
CA SER A 95 7.49 14.57 16.12
C SER A 95 7.22 16.03 15.76
N ALA A 96 8.22 16.94 15.64
CA ALA A 96 7.98 18.38 15.45
C ALA A 96 7.87 18.88 14.00
N ALA A 97 7.85 17.98 13.01
CA ALA A 97 7.11 18.25 11.76
C ALA A 97 5.57 18.12 11.97
N ALA A 98 5.13 17.77 13.18
CA ALA A 98 3.74 17.77 13.62
C ALA A 98 3.60 18.55 14.95
N ALA A 99 3.61 19.88 14.86
CA ALA A 99 3.04 20.73 15.92
C ALA A 99 1.50 20.63 15.89
N PRO A 100 0.82 20.87 17.02
CA PRO A 100 -0.22 19.99 17.53
C PRO A 100 -1.62 20.34 17.01
N ALA A 101 -2.28 19.37 16.39
CA ALA A 101 -3.74 19.35 16.29
C ALA A 101 -4.20 17.89 16.37
N GLN A 102 -4.68 17.54 17.57
CA GLN A 102 -5.40 16.32 17.90
C GLN A 102 -4.59 15.03 17.80
N ALA A 103 -4.43 14.38 18.95
CA ALA A 103 -3.97 13.01 19.03
C ALA A 103 -4.80 12.10 18.11
N PRO A 104 -4.15 11.20 17.36
CA PRO A 104 -4.57 9.82 17.33
C PRO A 104 -3.59 9.06 18.21
N VAL A 105 -4.14 8.39 19.22
CA VAL A 105 -3.48 7.30 19.90
C VAL A 105 -2.94 6.34 18.84
N ALA A 106 -1.62 6.31 18.66
CA ALA A 106 -0.97 5.21 17.97
C ALA A 106 -1.20 3.98 18.86
N THR A 107 -2.24 3.24 18.51
CA THR A 107 -2.60 1.95 19.08
C THR A 107 -1.46 0.98 18.81
N GLU A 108 -0.48 0.90 19.72
CA GLU A 108 0.37 -0.27 19.83
C GLU A 108 -0.55 -1.45 20.16
N LEU A 109 -0.97 -2.17 19.13
CA LEU A 109 -1.67 -3.45 19.28
C LEU A 109 -0.80 -4.32 20.18
N THR A 110 -1.36 -4.83 21.28
CA THR A 110 -0.61 -5.74 22.16
C THR A 110 -0.14 -6.95 21.34
N GLN A 111 0.91 -7.63 21.81
CA GLN A 111 1.44 -8.80 21.10
C GLN A 111 0.34 -9.83 20.79
N GLU A 112 -0.63 -9.98 21.69
CA GLU A 112 -1.78 -10.87 21.54
C GLU A 112 -2.76 -10.38 20.47
N GLN A 113 -3.03 -9.08 20.40
CA GLN A 113 -3.88 -8.47 19.37
C GLN A 113 -3.22 -8.58 17.98
N THR A 114 -1.91 -8.38 17.90
CA THR A 114 -1.12 -8.58 16.67
C THR A 114 -1.21 -10.03 16.21
N ILE A 115 -1.05 -10.99 17.12
CA ILE A 115 -1.18 -12.43 16.82
C ILE A 115 -2.59 -12.76 16.33
N ALA A 116 -3.64 -12.25 16.99
CA ALA A 116 -5.03 -12.51 16.62
C ALA A 116 -5.36 -11.96 15.21
N MET A 117 -4.93 -10.74 14.91
CA MET A 117 -5.12 -10.10 13.60
C MET A 117 -4.43 -10.89 12.48
N VAL A 118 -3.16 -11.23 12.69
CA VAL A 118 -2.35 -11.95 11.70
C VAL A 118 -2.89 -13.35 11.45
N VAL A 119 -3.31 -14.06 12.50
CA VAL A 119 -3.90 -15.40 12.37
C VAL A 119 -5.23 -15.36 11.63
N ASN A 120 -6.10 -14.38 11.92
CA ASN A 120 -7.33 -14.19 11.19
C ASN A 120 -7.07 -13.91 9.70
N LYS A 121 -6.13 -13.01 9.39
CA LYS A 121 -5.76 -12.68 8.01
C LYS A 121 -5.16 -13.89 7.27
N SER A 122 -4.37 -14.71 7.96
CA SER A 122 -3.80 -15.96 7.43
C SER A 122 -4.83 -17.08 7.23
N LEU A 123 -5.92 -17.09 8.02
CA LEU A 123 -7.06 -18.00 7.81
C LEU A 123 -7.89 -17.57 6.59
N ASP A 124 -7.93 -16.28 6.30
CA ASP A 124 -8.59 -15.72 5.11
C ASP A 124 -7.70 -15.83 3.84
N GLY A 125 -6.53 -16.48 3.94
CA GLY A 125 -5.63 -16.78 2.81
C GLY A 125 -4.43 -15.85 2.67
N ASP A 126 -4.40 -14.73 3.40
CA ASP A 126 -3.32 -13.74 3.34
C ASP A 126 -2.25 -14.02 4.42
N ASN A 127 -1.12 -14.59 3.99
CA ASN A 127 0.02 -14.96 4.85
C ASN A 127 1.13 -13.90 4.87
N ASP A 128 0.99 -12.82 4.11
CA ASP A 128 1.96 -11.72 4.07
C ASP A 128 2.16 -11.08 5.46
N PRO A 129 1.10 -10.74 6.23
CA PRO A 129 1.29 -10.17 7.57
C PRO A 129 1.93 -11.16 8.54
N LEU A 130 1.79 -12.47 8.33
CA LEU A 130 2.44 -13.49 9.15
C LEU A 130 3.94 -13.59 8.91
N ASN A 131 4.37 -13.37 7.67
CA ASN A 131 5.78 -13.38 7.30
C ASN A 131 6.47 -12.04 7.59
N ALA A 132 5.72 -10.94 7.59
CA ALA A 132 6.20 -9.59 7.89
C ALA A 132 6.53 -9.35 9.38
N ILE A 133 6.02 -10.16 10.31
CA ILE A 133 6.38 -10.06 11.75
C ILE A 133 7.88 -10.29 11.93
N GLU A 134 8.64 -9.28 12.35
CA GLU A 134 10.09 -9.38 12.59
C GLU A 134 10.43 -10.24 13.82
N ASP A 135 9.63 -10.16 14.88
CA ASP A 135 9.84 -10.96 16.10
C ASP A 135 9.54 -12.45 15.87
N LYS A 136 10.58 -13.28 16.04
CA LYS A 136 10.53 -14.73 15.84
C LYS A 136 9.58 -15.40 16.83
N VAL A 137 9.42 -14.85 18.04
CA VAL A 137 8.59 -15.44 19.10
C VAL A 137 7.10 -15.26 18.78
N THR A 138 6.66 -14.03 18.47
CA THR A 138 5.28 -13.72 18.04
C THR A 138 4.92 -14.42 16.74
N ARG A 139 5.83 -14.46 15.75
CA ARG A 139 5.66 -15.24 14.52
C ARG A 139 5.44 -16.73 14.80
N GLY A 140 6.23 -17.30 15.71
CA GLY A 140 6.11 -18.70 16.14
C GLY A 140 4.77 -19.00 16.81
N LYS A 141 4.32 -18.11 17.71
CA LYS A 141 3.01 -18.20 18.37
C LYS A 141 1.86 -18.12 17.37
N ALA A 142 1.91 -17.19 16.42
CA ALA A 142 0.89 -17.05 15.36
C ALA A 142 0.84 -18.29 14.45
N LYS A 143 1.98 -18.81 13.99
CA LYS A 143 2.04 -20.06 13.21
C LYS A 143 1.48 -21.26 13.99
N ALA A 144 1.82 -21.38 15.27
CA ALA A 144 1.33 -22.47 16.12
C ALA A 144 -0.20 -22.39 16.33
N LEU A 145 -0.74 -21.18 16.50
CA LEU A 145 -2.18 -20.96 16.61
C LEU A 145 -2.88 -21.29 15.28
N LEU A 146 -2.35 -20.81 14.15
CA LEU A 146 -2.87 -21.09 12.81
C LEU A 146 -2.92 -22.60 12.52
N VAL A 147 -1.87 -23.34 12.85
CA VAL A 147 -1.84 -24.82 12.68
C VAL A 147 -2.84 -25.50 13.61
N LYS A 148 -3.03 -25.01 14.84
CA LYS A 148 -3.98 -25.58 15.78
C LYS A 148 -5.43 -25.39 15.32
N ILE A 149 -5.73 -24.24 14.71
CA ILE A 149 -7.03 -23.95 14.10
C ILE A 149 -7.25 -24.80 12.85
N LYS A 150 -6.26 -24.87 11.93
CA LYS A 150 -6.33 -25.74 10.75
C LYS A 150 -6.47 -27.23 11.09
N ARG A 151 -5.98 -27.65 12.26
CA ARG A 151 -6.13 -29.02 12.78
C ARG A 151 -7.43 -29.24 13.59
N GLY A 152 -8.31 -28.24 13.68
CA GLY A 152 -9.60 -28.34 14.37
C GLY A 152 -9.52 -28.38 15.90
N ALA A 153 -8.36 -28.06 16.49
CA ALA A 153 -8.12 -28.12 17.93
C ALA A 153 -8.21 -26.75 18.63
N ALA A 154 -8.45 -25.67 17.88
CA ALA A 154 -8.70 -24.33 18.39
C ALA A 154 -9.67 -23.60 17.46
N GLU A 155 -10.50 -22.73 18.01
CA GLU A 155 -11.43 -21.89 17.27
C GLU A 155 -10.74 -20.61 16.78
N ARG A 156 -11.33 -19.97 15.76
CA ARG A 156 -10.85 -18.71 15.18
C ARG A 156 -10.81 -17.62 16.27
N PRO A 157 -9.67 -16.94 16.50
CA PRO A 157 -9.58 -15.92 17.54
C PRO A 157 -10.48 -14.73 17.24
N ALA A 158 -11.10 -14.14 18.26
CA ALA A 158 -11.89 -12.93 18.13
C ALA A 158 -11.02 -11.78 17.60
N MET A 159 -11.54 -11.01 16.65
CA MET A 159 -10.83 -9.86 16.09
C MET A 159 -10.70 -8.78 17.18
N PRO A 160 -9.50 -8.23 17.42
CA PRO A 160 -9.34 -7.18 18.43
C PRO A 160 -10.14 -5.93 18.04
N GLU A 161 -10.93 -5.41 18.98
CA GLU A 161 -11.65 -4.13 18.82
C GLU A 161 -10.64 -2.97 18.83
N MET A 162 -10.51 -2.28 17.70
CA MET A 162 -9.78 -1.02 17.63
C MET A 162 -10.67 0.10 18.21
N PRO A 163 -10.16 1.02 19.05
CA PRO A 163 -10.91 2.21 19.42
C PRO A 163 -11.05 3.11 18.18
N SER A 164 -12.21 3.05 17.55
CA SER A 164 -12.59 3.94 16.45
C SER A 164 -12.87 5.34 17.02
N ALA A 165 -12.11 6.34 16.57
CA ALA A 165 -12.51 7.74 16.68
C ALA A 165 -13.80 7.98 15.86
N PRO A 166 -14.67 8.93 16.25
CA PRO A 166 -15.94 9.13 15.59
C PRO A 166 -15.69 9.80 14.24
N SER A 167 -15.73 9.04 13.17
CA SER A 167 -15.88 9.59 11.83
C SER A 167 -16.75 8.68 10.99
N SER A 168 -17.96 9.20 10.80
CA SER A 168 -18.83 8.98 9.66
C SER A 168 -19.20 7.53 9.33
N ASN A 169 -20.46 7.22 9.67
CA ASN A 169 -21.25 6.23 8.96
C ASN A 169 -20.99 6.28 7.45
N SER A 170 -20.27 5.30 6.95
CA SER A 170 -20.53 4.72 5.65
C SER A 170 -20.19 3.24 5.72
N SER A 171 -21.13 2.50 6.29
CA SER A 171 -21.35 1.10 5.97
C SER A 171 -21.58 0.97 4.47
N ALA A 172 -20.53 0.66 3.73
CA ALA A 172 -20.62 0.13 2.38
C ALA A 172 -19.67 -1.07 2.36
N SER A 173 -20.16 -2.23 2.77
CA SER A 173 -20.51 -3.27 1.80
C SER A 173 -19.35 -3.47 0.81
N SER A 174 -18.49 -4.43 1.12
CA SER A 174 -17.60 -5.06 0.13
C SER A 174 -18.45 -5.83 -0.89
N THR A 175 -19.25 -5.11 -1.65
CA THR A 175 -19.85 -5.55 -2.90
C THR A 175 -18.80 -5.24 -3.95
N GLU A 176 -18.19 -6.26 -4.53
CA GLU A 176 -17.29 -6.10 -5.68
C GLU A 176 -18.06 -5.39 -6.79
N LEU A 177 -17.85 -4.07 -6.91
CA LEU A 177 -18.49 -3.26 -7.93
C LEU A 177 -17.94 -3.71 -9.28
N THR A 178 -18.82 -3.97 -10.24
CA THR A 178 -18.39 -4.34 -11.59
C THR A 178 -17.62 -3.18 -12.24
N SER A 179 -16.78 -3.47 -13.24
CA SER A 179 -16.04 -2.42 -13.96
C SER A 179 -16.96 -1.33 -14.54
N ASP A 180 -18.17 -1.72 -14.96
CA ASP A 180 -19.19 -0.80 -15.48
C ASP A 180 -19.83 0.06 -14.37
N GLN A 181 -20.04 -0.50 -13.17
CA GLN A 181 -20.51 0.26 -12.01
C GLN A 181 -19.46 1.27 -11.55
N ILE A 182 -18.19 0.87 -11.48
CA ILE A 182 -17.07 1.77 -11.17
C ILE A 182 -16.99 2.90 -12.20
N PHE A 183 -17.13 2.57 -13.49
CA PHE A 183 -17.18 3.55 -14.57
C PHE A 183 -18.32 4.57 -14.40
N ALA A 184 -19.55 4.11 -14.19
CA ALA A 184 -20.71 4.99 -14.06
C ALA A 184 -20.61 5.91 -12.84
N ILE A 185 -20.18 5.38 -11.69
CA ILE A 185 -19.98 6.16 -10.45
C ILE A 185 -18.89 7.22 -10.66
N ALA A 186 -17.77 6.84 -11.26
CA ALA A 186 -16.65 7.77 -11.47
C ALA A 186 -17.00 8.89 -12.45
N VAL A 187 -17.71 8.60 -13.54
CA VAL A 187 -18.15 9.62 -14.49
C VAL A 187 -19.14 10.60 -13.83
N ASN A 188 -20.09 10.10 -13.05
CA ASN A 188 -21.07 10.95 -12.36
C ASN A 188 -20.40 11.88 -11.34
N LYS A 189 -19.49 11.35 -10.50
CA LYS A 189 -18.68 12.16 -9.58
C LYS A 189 -17.83 13.21 -10.29
N ALA A 190 -17.25 12.87 -11.45
CA ALA A 190 -16.45 13.81 -12.23
C ALA A 190 -17.28 14.89 -12.93
N VAL A 191 -18.55 14.61 -13.26
CA VAL A 191 -19.52 15.61 -13.71
C VAL A 191 -19.86 16.58 -12.57
N GLU A 192 -19.97 16.08 -11.34
CA GLU A 192 -20.16 16.87 -10.10
C GLU A 192 -18.90 17.66 -9.68
N GLY A 193 -17.76 17.46 -10.35
CA GLY A 193 -16.52 18.20 -10.13
C GLY A 193 -15.41 17.42 -9.42
N ASP A 194 -15.69 16.19 -8.99
CA ASP A 194 -14.70 15.30 -8.37
C ASP A 194 -13.97 14.45 -9.43
N MET A 195 -12.87 14.99 -9.97
CA MET A 195 -12.03 14.30 -10.95
C MET A 195 -11.18 13.17 -10.34
N GLU A 196 -11.06 13.13 -9.01
CA GLU A 196 -10.24 12.15 -8.31
C GLU A 196 -10.81 10.74 -8.47
N ALA A 197 -12.15 10.63 -8.49
CA ALA A 197 -12.85 9.38 -8.73
C ALA A 197 -12.47 8.70 -10.06
N VAL A 198 -12.23 9.48 -11.13
CA VAL A 198 -11.80 8.95 -12.43
C VAL A 198 -10.32 8.59 -12.42
N ASN A 199 -9.48 9.36 -11.71
CA ASN A 199 -8.05 9.09 -11.63
C ASN A 199 -7.73 7.88 -10.74
N ALA A 200 -8.56 7.59 -9.74
CA ALA A 200 -8.46 6.46 -8.84
C ALA A 200 -8.82 5.10 -9.48
N ILE A 201 -9.39 5.08 -10.69
CA ILE A 201 -9.65 3.83 -11.43
C ILE A 201 -8.33 3.19 -11.85
N ASP A 202 -8.00 2.01 -11.33
CA ASP A 202 -6.76 1.30 -11.64
C ASP A 202 -6.67 0.86 -13.12
N ASP A 203 -7.79 0.39 -13.70
CA ASP A 203 -7.82 -0.01 -15.10
C ASP A 203 -7.68 1.20 -16.05
N LYS A 204 -6.57 1.22 -16.79
CA LYS A 204 -6.25 2.28 -17.76
C LYS A 204 -7.29 2.37 -18.87
N VAL A 205 -7.89 1.25 -19.29
CA VAL A 205 -8.89 1.23 -20.37
C VAL A 205 -10.18 1.90 -19.89
N THR A 206 -10.71 1.50 -18.73
CA THR A 206 -11.91 2.07 -18.12
C THR A 206 -11.71 3.54 -17.76
N ARG A 207 -10.53 3.92 -17.24
CA ARG A 207 -10.13 5.32 -17.01
C ARG A 207 -10.16 6.14 -18.31
N GLY A 208 -9.63 5.60 -19.41
CA GLY A 208 -9.63 6.24 -20.72
C GLY A 208 -11.03 6.46 -21.26
N LYS A 209 -11.90 5.44 -21.16
CA LYS A 209 -13.32 5.54 -21.51
C LYS A 209 -14.03 6.62 -20.67
N ALA A 210 -13.78 6.66 -19.36
CA ALA A 210 -14.41 7.62 -18.45
C ALA A 210 -14.01 9.06 -18.78
N LYS A 211 -12.71 9.32 -19.03
CA LYS A 211 -12.22 10.63 -19.47
C LYS A 211 -12.80 11.04 -20.83
N ALA A 212 -12.89 10.11 -21.78
CA ALA A 212 -13.47 10.38 -23.10
C ALA A 212 -14.96 10.74 -23.00
N LEU A 213 -15.73 9.99 -22.20
CA LEU A 213 -17.15 10.27 -21.98
C LEU A 213 -17.33 11.61 -21.25
N LEU A 214 -16.53 11.90 -20.21
CA LEU A 214 -16.57 13.16 -19.48
C LEU A 214 -16.33 14.37 -20.40
N VAL A 215 -15.36 14.29 -21.33
CA VAL A 215 -15.12 15.36 -22.32
C VAL A 215 -16.33 15.51 -23.25
N LYS A 216 -16.97 14.40 -23.63
CA LYS A 216 -18.15 14.42 -24.51
C LYS A 216 -19.39 15.00 -23.82
N ILE A 217 -19.55 14.73 -22.52
CA ILE A 217 -20.56 15.36 -21.65
C ILE A 217 -20.29 16.86 -21.52
N LYS A 218 -19.05 17.26 -21.22
CA LYS A 218 -18.65 18.69 -21.15
C LYS A 218 -18.83 19.44 -22.48
N ARG A 219 -18.75 18.74 -23.60
CA ARG A 219 -19.01 19.26 -24.95
C ARG A 219 -20.48 19.16 -25.38
N GLY A 220 -21.39 18.74 -24.50
CA GLY A 220 -22.83 18.64 -24.75
C GLY A 220 -23.24 17.58 -25.78
N THR A 221 -22.36 16.64 -26.11
CA THR A 221 -22.54 15.63 -27.17
C THR A 221 -22.83 14.23 -26.65
N ALA A 222 -22.83 14.04 -25.33
CA ALA A 222 -23.20 12.80 -24.66
C ALA A 222 -23.92 13.11 -23.35
N GLU A 223 -24.79 12.20 -22.95
CA GLU A 223 -25.53 12.29 -21.70
C GLU A 223 -24.78 11.59 -20.56
N VAL A 224 -25.10 12.00 -19.34
CA VAL A 224 -24.54 11.47 -18.10
C VAL A 224 -25.03 10.03 -17.91
N PRO A 225 -24.15 9.06 -17.61
CA PRO A 225 -24.57 7.68 -17.42
C PRO A 225 -25.53 7.54 -16.22
N PRO A 226 -26.56 6.68 -16.30
CA PRO A 226 -27.47 6.45 -15.18
C PRO A 226 -26.70 5.88 -13.98
N MET A 227 -27.02 6.37 -12.78
CA MET A 227 -26.37 5.91 -11.55
C MET A 227 -26.77 4.45 -11.27
N PRO A 228 -25.81 3.56 -10.97
CA PRO A 228 -26.14 2.17 -10.63
C PRO A 228 -26.89 2.12 -9.28
N ASP A 229 -27.94 1.30 -9.21
CA ASP A 229 -28.70 1.09 -7.97
C ASP A 229 -27.92 0.14 -7.05
N LEU A 230 -27.42 0.68 -5.93
CA LEU A 230 -26.60 -0.04 -4.95
C LEU A 230 -27.45 -0.80 -3.90
N SER A 231 -28.79 -0.74 -3.99
CA SER A 231 -29.71 -1.36 -3.01
C SER A 231 -30.25 -2.72 -3.45
N ALA A 232 -29.95 -3.18 -4.67
CA ALA A 232 -30.35 -4.49 -5.17
C ALA A 232 -29.16 -5.46 -5.14
N PRO A 233 -29.25 -6.64 -4.48
CA PRO A 233 -28.31 -7.72 -4.79
C PRO A 233 -28.51 -8.08 -6.26
N ASN A 234 -27.45 -7.96 -7.06
CA ASN A 234 -27.30 -8.47 -8.43
C ASN A 234 -28.62 -8.83 -9.12
N ASN A 235 -29.26 -7.85 -9.78
CA ASN A 235 -30.11 -8.17 -10.90
C ASN A 235 -29.55 -7.44 -12.12
N GLU A 236 -28.75 -8.20 -12.87
CA GLU A 236 -28.07 -7.80 -14.09
C GLU A 236 -29.04 -7.24 -15.14
N PRO A 237 -28.60 -6.28 -15.98
CA PRO A 237 -29.07 -6.20 -17.34
C PRO A 237 -28.34 -7.26 -18.19
N VAL A 238 -29.08 -8.32 -18.47
CA VAL A 238 -29.00 -9.23 -19.62
C VAL A 238 -27.95 -8.87 -20.68
N ILE A 239 -26.82 -9.59 -20.68
CA ILE A 239 -26.12 -10.03 -21.90
C ILE A 239 -25.74 -11.49 -21.71
N SER A 240 -26.54 -12.33 -22.37
CA SER A 240 -26.31 -13.73 -22.75
C SER A 240 -24.85 -14.18 -22.83
N GLU A 241 -24.37 -14.93 -21.82
CA GLU A 241 -23.81 -16.29 -21.96
C GLU A 241 -24.07 -17.02 -20.63
N GLU A 242 -24.78 -18.14 -20.69
CA GLU A 242 -25.28 -18.91 -19.55
C GLU A 242 -24.12 -19.42 -18.67
N SER A 243 -23.77 -18.72 -17.59
CA SER A 243 -23.03 -19.35 -16.50
C SER A 243 -24.03 -20.18 -15.69
N GLU A 244 -24.36 -21.38 -16.19
CA GLU A 244 -25.05 -22.40 -15.40
C GLU A 244 -24.32 -22.53 -14.04
N THR A 245 -25.07 -22.59 -12.94
CA THR A 245 -24.46 -22.89 -11.64
C THR A 245 -23.76 -24.24 -11.72
N GLU A 246 -22.69 -24.47 -10.94
CA GLU A 246 -21.94 -25.74 -11.00
C GLU A 246 -22.85 -26.98 -10.84
N GLU A 247 -23.95 -26.82 -10.11
CA GLU A 247 -24.99 -27.83 -9.92
C GLU A 247 -25.80 -28.09 -11.20
N GLN A 248 -26.23 -27.04 -11.89
CA GLN A 248 -26.97 -27.14 -13.16
C GLN A 248 -26.11 -27.77 -14.27
N LEU A 249 -24.83 -27.37 -14.36
CA LEU A 249 -23.87 -27.94 -15.30
C LEU A 249 -23.62 -29.43 -15.01
N MET A 250 -23.53 -29.81 -13.74
CA MET A 250 -23.43 -31.23 -13.37
C MET A 250 -24.67 -32.02 -13.78
N GLU A 251 -25.89 -31.51 -13.51
CA GLU A 251 -27.14 -32.19 -13.88
C GLU A 251 -27.27 -32.39 -15.39
N ARG A 252 -26.96 -31.34 -16.17
CA ARG A 252 -26.96 -31.38 -17.63
C ARG A 252 -25.99 -32.43 -18.16
N LEU A 253 -24.73 -32.39 -17.70
CA LEU A 253 -23.69 -33.32 -18.13
C LEU A 253 -23.98 -34.77 -17.70
N ILE A 254 -24.59 -34.98 -16.53
CA ILE A 254 -25.03 -36.32 -16.11
C ILE A 254 -26.13 -36.83 -17.06
N ALA A 255 -27.09 -35.99 -17.43
CA ALA A 255 -28.17 -36.35 -18.34
C ALA A 255 -27.64 -36.66 -19.76
N GLU A 256 -26.69 -35.88 -20.27
CA GLU A 256 -26.02 -36.14 -21.55
C GLU A 256 -25.15 -37.41 -21.53
N GLY A 257 -24.41 -37.63 -20.43
CA GLY A 257 -23.63 -38.84 -20.23
C GLY A 257 -24.48 -40.11 -20.09
N LEU A 258 -25.71 -40.00 -19.56
CA LEU A 258 -26.70 -41.08 -19.58
C LEU A 258 -27.21 -41.38 -21.00
N LYS A 259 -27.34 -40.36 -21.86
CA LYS A 259 -27.65 -40.50 -23.29
C LYS A 259 -26.45 -41.02 -24.11
N GLY A 260 -25.24 -41.01 -23.55
CA GLY A 260 -24.03 -41.57 -24.14
C GLY A 260 -23.02 -40.54 -24.67
N ASN A 261 -23.31 -39.24 -24.52
CA ASN A 261 -22.35 -38.19 -24.89
C ASN A 261 -21.34 -37.96 -23.76
N MET A 262 -20.06 -38.24 -24.01
CA MET A 262 -18.97 -38.15 -23.02
C MET A 262 -17.89 -37.14 -23.40
N GLU A 263 -18.04 -36.45 -24.52
CA GLU A 263 -17.04 -35.53 -25.07
C GLU A 263 -16.84 -34.33 -24.14
N GLU A 264 -17.94 -33.67 -23.75
CA GLU A 264 -17.94 -32.50 -22.87
C GLU A 264 -17.47 -32.84 -21.45
N ILE A 265 -17.84 -34.02 -20.93
CA ILE A 265 -17.36 -34.51 -19.62
C ILE A 265 -15.86 -34.78 -19.64
N ASN A 266 -15.30 -35.23 -20.77
CA ASN A 266 -13.88 -35.54 -20.90
C ASN A 266 -13.03 -34.28 -21.12
N SER A 267 -13.59 -33.25 -21.77
CA SER A 267 -12.94 -31.94 -21.97
C SER A 267 -12.95 -31.05 -20.72
N LEU A 268 -13.71 -31.40 -19.66
CA LEU A 268 -13.65 -30.71 -18.38
C LEU A 268 -12.23 -30.77 -17.78
N ASP A 269 -11.65 -29.58 -17.53
CA ASP A 269 -10.34 -29.42 -16.87
C ASP A 269 -10.36 -29.88 -15.41
N ASN A 270 -11.49 -29.69 -14.73
CA ASN A 270 -11.63 -30.05 -13.32
C ASN A 270 -11.79 -31.57 -13.14
N LYS A 271 -10.69 -32.24 -12.79
CA LYS A 271 -10.62 -33.69 -12.54
C LYS A 271 -11.61 -34.16 -11.47
N VAL A 272 -11.88 -33.35 -10.45
CA VAL A 272 -12.78 -33.70 -9.35
C VAL A 272 -14.23 -33.66 -9.82
N LEU A 273 -14.65 -32.59 -10.50
CA LEU A 273 -15.99 -32.48 -11.09
C LEU A 273 -16.25 -33.59 -12.11
N ARG A 274 -15.28 -33.87 -12.99
CA ARG A 274 -15.34 -35.00 -13.92
C ARG A 274 -15.55 -36.33 -13.21
N GLY A 275 -14.85 -36.56 -12.10
CA GLY A 275 -15.00 -37.76 -11.28
C GLY A 275 -16.40 -37.90 -10.68
N LYS A 276 -16.95 -36.79 -10.14
CA LYS A 276 -18.31 -36.74 -9.58
C LYS A 276 -19.37 -37.05 -10.64
N ILE A 277 -19.29 -36.40 -11.82
CA ILE A 277 -20.22 -36.61 -12.93
C ILE A 277 -20.17 -38.07 -13.43
N LYS A 278 -18.97 -38.62 -13.66
CA LYS A 278 -18.82 -40.03 -14.09
C LYS A 278 -19.35 -41.01 -13.04
N ALA A 279 -19.09 -40.77 -11.76
CA ALA A 279 -19.61 -41.60 -10.68
C ALA A 279 -21.15 -41.54 -10.61
N ALA A 280 -21.74 -40.34 -10.77
CA ALA A 280 -23.18 -40.15 -10.80
C ALA A 280 -23.84 -40.87 -12.00
N ILE A 281 -23.24 -40.80 -13.20
CA ILE A 281 -23.70 -41.54 -14.38
C ILE A 281 -23.66 -43.05 -14.12
N VAL A 282 -22.56 -43.59 -13.57
CA VAL A 282 -22.44 -45.02 -13.26
C VAL A 282 -23.46 -45.44 -12.20
N LYS A 283 -23.71 -44.61 -11.18
CA LYS A 283 -24.71 -44.86 -10.14
C LYS A 283 -26.14 -44.86 -10.71
N ALA A 284 -26.47 -43.90 -11.57
CA ALA A 284 -27.76 -43.82 -12.23
C ALA A 284 -27.98 -45.00 -13.21
N LYS A 285 -26.94 -45.45 -13.93
CA LYS A 285 -26.99 -46.65 -14.78
C LYS A 285 -27.17 -47.95 -14.01
N ARG A 286 -26.70 -48.02 -12.75
CA ARG A 286 -26.88 -49.18 -11.87
C ARG A 286 -28.27 -49.25 -11.21
N ASN A 287 -28.94 -48.10 -11.09
CA ASN A 287 -30.26 -47.98 -10.47
C ASN A 287 -31.43 -48.12 -11.49
N LYS A 288 -31.13 -48.39 -12.76
CA LYS A 288 -32.09 -48.59 -13.84
C LYS A 288 -31.94 -50.01 -14.37
#